data_AF-M0CVD3-F1
#
_entry.id   AF-M0CVD3-F1
#
_cell.length_a   1.000
_cell.length_b   1.000
_cell.length_c   1.000
_cell.angle_alpha   90.00
_cell.angle_beta   90.00
_cell.angle_gamma   90.00
#
_symmetry.space_group_name_H-M   'P 1'
#
loop_
_entity.id
_entity.type
_entity.pdbx_description
1 polymer ?
#
loop_
_entity_poly.entity_id
_entity_poly.type
_entity_poly.pdbx_seq_one_letter_code
_entity_poly.pdbx_strand_id
1 'polypeptide(L)'
;MVRCRAGTAVRHADGTVSAGVTPGDGNRFDRGAASGGMLYDAADDPASLSPAELREAYEAQIRTVVDSVGVETAAADAGVDEGRVAAVADGAAPDMRVEDAAALLALSEDYPDQEAIVLELRDHLLMGMTTGVLDVDTIASNVDLDLSGQEIQQALEGRIPMTLEQLAAIHGYIAERNDR
;
A
#
# COMPACT_ATOMS: atom_id res chain seq x y z
N MET A 1 0.21 3.65 60.30
CA MET A 1 1.60 3.37 60.72
C MET A 1 2.40 3.02 59.48
N VAL A 2 3.16 3.97 58.93
CA VAL A 2 4.13 3.73 57.86
C VAL A 2 5.45 4.29 58.37
N ARG A 3 6.45 3.42 58.58
CA ARG A 3 7.78 3.76 59.11
C ARG A 3 8.78 3.87 57.97
N CYS A 4 9.66 4.86 58.12
CA CYS A 4 10.80 5.25 57.28
C CYS A 4 11.81 4.13 56.96
N ARG A 5 12.54 4.28 55.85
CA ARG A 5 14.01 4.40 55.89
C ARG A 5 14.60 5.04 54.63
N ALA A 6 15.64 5.84 54.86
CA ALA A 6 16.42 6.62 53.91
C ALA A 6 17.75 5.92 53.55
N GLY A 7 18.41 6.42 52.49
CA GLY A 7 19.78 6.12 52.07
C GLY A 7 19.82 5.24 50.82
N THR A 8 20.52 5.55 49.73
CA THR A 8 21.84 6.18 49.65
C THR A 8 22.07 6.74 48.24
N ALA A 9 22.46 8.01 48.14
CA ALA A 9 23.01 8.59 46.93
C ALA A 9 24.52 8.35 46.90
N VAL A 10 25.03 7.79 45.80
CA VAL A 10 26.46 7.71 45.49
C VAL A 10 26.73 8.71 44.37
N ARG A 11 27.55 9.71 44.64
CA ARG A 11 28.20 10.59 43.65
C ARG A 11 29.69 10.33 43.68
N HIS A 12 30.25 9.95 42.54
CA HIS A 12 31.61 10.28 42.08
C HIS A 12 31.47 10.48 40.57
N ALA A 13 31.68 11.68 40.01
CA ALA A 13 32.96 12.35 39.76
C ALA A 13 33.80 11.62 38.69
N ASP A 14 33.30 11.62 37.46
CA ASP A 14 34.19 11.70 36.29
C ASP A 14 33.65 12.79 35.35
N GLY A 15 34.42 13.86 35.27
CA GLY A 15 34.19 14.96 34.34
C GLY A 15 34.85 14.61 33.02
N THR A 16 34.07 14.08 32.10
CA THR A 16 34.36 14.18 30.67
C THR A 16 33.10 14.60 29.93
N VAL A 17 33.14 15.84 29.45
CA VAL A 17 32.22 16.35 28.43
C VAL A 17 32.82 15.95 27.09
N SER A 18 32.07 15.19 26.29
CA SER A 18 32.27 15.19 24.85
C SER A 18 30.91 15.18 24.16
N ALA A 19 30.71 16.22 23.39
CA ALA A 19 29.54 16.47 22.57
C ALA A 19 29.52 15.55 21.34
N GLY A 20 28.32 15.30 20.83
CA GLY A 20 28.09 14.84 19.47
C GLY A 20 27.69 13.37 19.38
N VAL A 21 26.39 13.11 19.51
CA VAL A 21 25.53 12.58 18.44
C VAL A 21 24.10 12.75 18.96
N THR A 22 23.36 13.62 18.28
CA THR A 22 21.91 13.82 18.41
C THR A 22 21.15 12.54 18.05
N PRO A 23 19.89 12.42 18.50
CA PRO A 23 19.26 11.15 18.80
C PRO A 23 19.03 10.35 17.52
N GLY A 24 19.23 9.04 17.59
CA GLY A 24 18.48 8.13 16.76
C GLY A 24 17.02 8.26 17.18
N ASP A 25 16.29 9.18 16.54
CA ASP A 25 14.85 9.13 16.39
C ASP A 25 14.49 7.66 16.12
N GLY A 26 13.81 6.99 17.02
CA GLY A 26 12.41 7.33 17.23
C GLY A 26 11.70 6.81 16.00
N ASN A 27 11.43 5.51 16.01
CA ASN A 27 10.31 4.91 15.30
C ASN A 27 9.04 5.70 15.65
N ARG A 28 8.82 6.81 14.95
CA ARG A 28 7.83 7.83 15.28
C ARG A 28 7.47 8.62 14.03
N PHE A 29 6.93 7.92 13.05
CA PHE A 29 5.85 8.33 12.14
C PHE A 29 5.46 7.00 11.46
N ASP A 30 4.49 6.16 11.87
CA ASP A 30 3.17 6.44 12.46
C ASP A 30 2.53 7.72 11.91
N ARG A 31 2.77 7.98 10.62
CA ARG A 31 1.91 8.85 9.83
C ARG A 31 0.71 8.01 9.40
N GLY A 32 -0.30 8.03 10.25
CA GLY A 32 -1.71 8.04 9.87
C GLY A 32 -2.21 6.84 9.09
N ALA A 33 -2.87 5.92 9.81
CA ALA A 33 -4.11 5.38 9.31
C ALA A 33 -4.99 6.53 8.75
N ALA A 34 -5.37 6.41 7.47
CA ALA A 34 -6.37 7.21 6.77
C ALA A 34 -6.15 8.74 6.77
N SER A 35 -5.21 9.22 5.95
CA SER A 35 -5.55 10.35 5.09
C SER A 35 -5.88 9.70 3.76
N GLY A 36 -7.12 9.79 3.27
CA GLY A 36 -7.54 9.08 2.07
C GLY A 36 -6.67 9.42 0.86
N GLY A 37 -5.69 8.56 0.64
CA GLY A 37 -4.80 8.60 -0.51
C GLY A 37 -5.38 7.75 -1.63
N MET A 38 -4.71 7.71 -2.76
CA MET A 38 -5.12 6.87 -3.87
C MET A 38 -4.66 5.42 -3.63
N LEU A 39 -5.21 4.46 -4.37
CA LEU A 39 -4.81 3.05 -4.22
C LEU A 39 -3.28 2.86 -4.37
N TYR A 40 -2.63 3.63 -5.24
CA TYR A 40 -1.19 3.59 -5.45
C TYR A 40 -0.35 4.23 -4.33
N ASP A 41 -0.96 5.01 -3.43
CA ASP A 41 -0.28 5.62 -2.27
C ASP A 41 -0.17 4.65 -1.07
N ALA A 42 -0.53 3.38 -1.25
CA ALA A 42 -0.50 2.35 -0.19
C ALA A 42 0.88 2.15 0.45
N ALA A 43 1.93 2.46 -0.30
CA ALA A 43 3.31 2.34 0.11
C ALA A 43 4.04 3.64 -0.20
N ASP A 44 4.73 4.19 0.80
CA ASP A 44 5.56 5.39 0.64
C ASP A 44 6.73 5.17 -0.34
N ASP A 45 7.26 3.94 -0.38
CA ASP A 45 8.38 3.53 -1.23
C ASP A 45 8.09 2.17 -1.89
N PRO A 46 7.31 2.15 -2.99
CA PRO A 46 6.95 0.90 -3.67
C PRO A 46 8.15 0.21 -4.34
N ALA A 47 9.24 0.92 -4.63
CA ALA A 47 10.46 0.34 -5.20
C ALA A 47 11.21 -0.57 -4.21
N SER A 48 11.00 -0.35 -2.91
CA SER A 48 11.62 -1.14 -1.83
C SER A 48 10.90 -2.45 -1.51
N LEU A 49 9.69 -2.65 -2.02
CA LEU A 49 8.80 -3.77 -1.67
C LEU A 49 8.81 -4.86 -2.74
N SER A 50 8.70 -6.12 -2.31
CA SER A 50 8.36 -7.20 -3.24
C SER A 50 6.90 -7.06 -3.73
N PRO A 51 6.54 -7.66 -4.88
CA PRO A 51 5.16 -7.62 -5.37
C PRO A 51 4.14 -8.14 -4.36
N ALA A 52 4.49 -9.14 -3.55
CA ALA A 52 3.60 -9.67 -2.52
C ALA A 52 3.41 -8.69 -1.35
N GLU A 53 4.47 -8.00 -0.92
CA GLU A 53 4.39 -6.97 0.13
C GLU A 53 3.61 -5.74 -0.34
N LEU A 54 3.81 -5.33 -1.59
CA LEU A 54 3.06 -4.22 -2.19
C LEU A 54 1.57 -4.57 -2.36
N ARG A 55 1.26 -5.82 -2.73
CA ARG A 55 -0.14 -6.31 -2.75
C ARG A 55 -0.76 -6.29 -1.36
N GLU A 56 -0.07 -6.77 -0.33
CA GLU A 56 -0.56 -6.72 1.06
C GLU A 56 -0.82 -5.27 1.49
N ALA A 57 0.00 -4.30 1.06
CA ALA A 57 -0.25 -2.89 1.35
C ALA A 57 -1.59 -2.40 0.74
N TYR A 58 -1.92 -2.81 -0.49
CA TYR A 58 -3.24 -2.54 -1.08
C TYR A 58 -4.37 -3.19 -0.28
N GLU A 59 -4.20 -4.47 0.05
CA GLU A 59 -5.20 -5.25 0.78
C GLU A 59 -5.41 -4.73 2.21
N ALA A 60 -4.37 -4.21 2.87
CA ALA A 60 -4.46 -3.58 4.19
C ALA A 60 -5.27 -2.27 4.16
N GLN A 61 -5.15 -1.47 3.10
CA GLN A 61 -6.02 -0.29 2.92
C GLN A 61 -7.48 -0.71 2.76
N ILE A 62 -7.75 -1.71 1.92
CA ILE A 62 -9.10 -2.23 1.70
C ILE A 62 -9.68 -2.77 3.02
N ARG A 63 -8.90 -3.54 3.77
CA ARG A 63 -9.27 -4.09 5.08
C ARG A 63 -9.67 -3.00 6.06
N THR A 64 -8.96 -1.88 6.08
CA THR A 64 -9.30 -0.73 6.93
C THR A 64 -10.69 -0.18 6.62
N VAL A 65 -11.06 -0.08 5.33
CA VAL A 65 -12.41 0.37 4.93
C VAL A 65 -13.47 -0.70 5.23
N VAL A 66 -13.18 -1.95 4.93
CA VAL A 66 -14.09 -3.08 5.20
C VAL A 66 -14.36 -3.25 6.70
N ASP A 67 -13.36 -3.07 7.56
CA ASP A 67 -13.51 -3.14 9.03
C ASP A 67 -14.40 -2.02 9.57
N SER A 68 -14.41 -0.85 8.92
CA SER A 68 -15.25 0.29 9.27
C SER A 68 -16.71 0.08 8.87
N VAL A 69 -16.95 -0.49 7.68
CA VAL A 69 -18.28 -0.64 7.08
C VAL A 69 -18.96 -1.98 7.46
N GLY A 70 -18.15 -3.02 7.71
CA GLY A 70 -18.57 -4.41 7.88
C GLY A 70 -18.59 -5.19 6.56
N VAL A 71 -18.21 -6.47 6.62
CA VAL A 71 -18.04 -7.34 5.43
C VAL A 71 -19.31 -7.47 4.60
N GLU A 72 -20.46 -7.77 5.21
CA GLU A 72 -21.69 -7.98 4.46
C GLU A 72 -22.16 -6.71 3.77
N THR A 73 -22.09 -5.57 4.47
CA THR A 73 -22.42 -4.25 3.93
C THR A 73 -21.47 -3.88 2.81
N ALA A 74 -20.16 -4.05 3.01
CA ALA A 74 -19.15 -3.72 2.01
C ALA A 74 -19.31 -4.55 0.73
N ALA A 75 -19.58 -5.84 0.85
CA ALA A 75 -19.86 -6.72 -0.28
C ALA A 75 -21.11 -6.28 -1.05
N ALA A 76 -22.20 -5.98 -0.35
CA ALA A 76 -23.45 -5.56 -0.96
C ALA A 76 -23.34 -4.21 -1.69
N ASP A 77 -22.74 -3.22 -1.04
CA ASP A 77 -22.68 -1.85 -1.54
C ASP A 77 -21.62 -1.69 -2.65
N ALA A 78 -20.49 -2.40 -2.56
CA ALA A 78 -19.47 -2.41 -3.61
C ALA A 78 -19.80 -3.37 -4.77
N GLY A 79 -20.80 -4.26 -4.61
CA GLY A 79 -21.16 -5.26 -5.61
C GLY A 79 -20.10 -6.36 -5.79
N VAL A 80 -19.36 -6.67 -4.72
CA VAL A 80 -18.27 -7.67 -4.70
C VAL A 80 -18.75 -8.94 -4.01
N ASP A 81 -18.23 -10.10 -4.43
CA ASP A 81 -18.50 -11.38 -3.76
C ASP A 81 -18.13 -11.32 -2.26
N GLU A 82 -19.08 -11.66 -1.39
CA GLU A 82 -18.90 -11.61 0.07
C GLU A 82 -17.76 -12.49 0.56
N GLY A 83 -17.57 -13.68 -0.04
CA GLY A 83 -16.48 -14.57 0.31
C GLY A 83 -15.10 -13.98 0.00
N ARG A 84 -14.99 -13.23 -1.10
CA ARG A 84 -13.78 -12.48 -1.44
C ARG A 84 -13.53 -11.32 -0.47
N VAL A 85 -14.57 -10.56 -0.09
CA VAL A 85 -14.45 -9.47 0.90
C VAL A 85 -14.03 -10.02 2.26
N ALA A 86 -14.66 -11.11 2.71
CA ALA A 86 -14.31 -11.80 3.95
C ALA A 86 -12.85 -12.29 3.93
N ALA A 87 -12.40 -12.88 2.82
CA ALA A 87 -11.01 -13.34 2.68
C ALA A 87 -10.00 -12.20 2.85
N VAL A 88 -10.24 -11.03 2.24
CA VAL A 88 -9.37 -9.84 2.44
C VAL A 88 -9.41 -9.36 3.89
N ALA A 89 -10.59 -9.32 4.49
CA ALA A 89 -10.76 -8.93 5.89
C ALA A 89 -9.96 -9.83 6.84
N ASP A 90 -9.95 -11.14 6.56
CA ASP A 90 -9.19 -12.15 7.32
C ASP A 90 -7.67 -12.15 7.04
N GLY A 91 -7.19 -11.30 6.13
CA GLY A 91 -5.77 -11.22 5.77
C GLY A 91 -5.32 -12.27 4.75
N ALA A 92 -6.25 -12.89 4.03
CA ALA A 92 -5.92 -13.68 2.85
C ALA A 92 -5.81 -12.77 1.61
N ALA A 93 -5.12 -13.27 0.58
CA ALA A 93 -4.92 -12.59 -0.69
C ALA A 93 -5.73 -13.27 -1.81
N PRO A 94 -7.05 -13.04 -1.89
CA PRO A 94 -7.85 -13.60 -2.97
C PRO A 94 -7.52 -12.93 -4.31
N ASP A 95 -7.83 -13.60 -5.41
CA ASP A 95 -7.77 -12.98 -6.73
C ASP A 95 -8.84 -11.89 -6.84
N MET A 96 -8.44 -10.65 -6.59
CA MET A 96 -9.28 -9.45 -6.55
C MET A 96 -8.90 -8.50 -7.67
N ARG A 97 -9.93 -7.97 -8.34
CA ARG A 97 -9.75 -6.97 -9.39
C ARG A 97 -9.52 -5.59 -8.81
N VAL A 98 -8.77 -4.78 -9.54
CA VAL A 98 -8.54 -3.37 -9.21
C VAL A 98 -9.86 -2.59 -9.14
N GLU A 99 -10.81 -2.87 -10.03
CA GLU A 99 -12.11 -2.21 -9.98
C GLU A 99 -12.92 -2.58 -8.73
N ASP A 100 -12.85 -3.83 -8.28
CA ASP A 100 -13.53 -4.30 -7.06
C ASP A 100 -12.88 -3.68 -5.82
N ALA A 101 -11.54 -3.61 -5.79
CA ALA A 101 -10.79 -2.92 -4.74
C ALA A 101 -11.14 -1.43 -4.67
N ALA A 102 -11.21 -0.75 -5.81
CA ALA A 102 -11.61 0.66 -5.88
C ALA A 102 -13.06 0.87 -5.41
N ALA A 103 -13.98 -0.06 -5.73
CA ALA A 103 -15.36 0.01 -5.24
C ALA A 103 -15.43 -0.09 -3.72
N LEU A 104 -14.62 -0.98 -3.11
CA LEU A 104 -14.54 -1.11 -1.65
C LEU A 104 -13.96 0.15 -1.00
N LEU A 105 -12.89 0.73 -1.56
CA LEU A 105 -12.31 1.97 -1.03
C LEU A 105 -13.28 3.14 -1.09
N ALA A 106 -14.04 3.27 -2.17
CA ALA A 106 -15.03 4.33 -2.39
C ALA A 106 -16.21 4.30 -1.40
N LEU A 107 -16.32 3.27 -0.54
CA LEU A 107 -17.29 3.23 0.56
C LEU A 107 -16.91 4.16 1.72
N SER A 108 -15.64 4.57 1.82
CA SER A 108 -15.20 5.57 2.79
C SER A 108 -15.21 6.97 2.17
N GLU A 109 -15.67 7.96 2.94
CA GLU A 109 -15.65 9.38 2.54
C GLU A 109 -14.22 9.93 2.40
N ASP A 110 -13.21 9.19 2.85
CA ASP A 110 -11.80 9.54 2.68
C ASP A 110 -11.33 9.35 1.24
N TYR A 111 -11.93 8.42 0.50
CA TYR A 111 -11.52 8.09 -0.86
C TYR A 111 -12.47 8.71 -1.90
N PRO A 112 -11.96 9.03 -3.11
CA PRO A 112 -12.82 9.42 -4.21
C PRO A 112 -13.65 8.23 -4.70
N ASP A 113 -14.55 8.49 -5.65
CA ASP A 113 -15.36 7.42 -6.24
C ASP A 113 -14.51 6.38 -6.99
N GLN A 114 -15.10 5.20 -7.21
CA GLN A 114 -14.44 4.06 -7.87
C GLN A 114 -13.81 4.43 -9.21
N GLU A 115 -14.50 5.22 -10.04
CA GLU A 115 -14.03 5.58 -11.38
C GLU A 115 -12.79 6.48 -11.30
N ALA A 116 -12.82 7.48 -10.42
CA ALA A 116 -11.70 8.35 -10.16
C ALA A 116 -10.47 7.57 -9.66
N ILE A 117 -10.66 6.64 -8.72
CA ILE A 117 -9.56 5.79 -8.21
C ILE A 117 -8.87 5.04 -9.36
N VAL A 118 -9.65 4.38 -10.21
CA VAL A 118 -9.12 3.56 -11.31
C VAL A 118 -8.44 4.41 -12.39
N LEU A 119 -9.03 5.57 -12.73
CA LEU A 119 -8.48 6.47 -13.74
C LEU A 119 -7.14 7.06 -13.31
N GLU A 120 -7.08 7.60 -12.09
CA GLU A 120 -5.87 8.17 -11.52
C GLU A 120 -4.77 7.11 -11.35
N LEU A 121 -5.13 5.88 -10.97
CA LEU A 121 -4.18 4.77 -10.91
C LEU A 121 -3.56 4.48 -12.28
N ARG A 122 -4.37 4.41 -13.33
CA ARG A 122 -3.87 4.15 -14.69
C ARG A 122 -3.00 5.29 -15.18
N ASP A 123 -3.40 6.54 -14.94
CA ASP A 123 -2.59 7.71 -15.27
C ASP A 123 -1.24 7.67 -14.54
N HIS A 124 -1.25 7.36 -13.24
CA HIS A 124 -0.04 7.20 -12.45
C HIS A 124 0.92 6.17 -13.06
N LEU A 125 0.42 4.99 -13.45
CA LEU A 125 1.24 3.96 -14.08
C LEU A 125 1.80 4.42 -15.44
N LEU A 126 0.99 5.06 -16.27
CA LEU A 126 1.42 5.59 -17.59
C LEU A 126 2.48 6.70 -17.45
N MET A 127 2.30 7.59 -16.47
CA MET A 127 3.27 8.63 -16.14
C MET A 127 4.57 8.03 -15.59
N GLY A 128 4.47 6.99 -14.76
CA GLY A 128 5.61 6.23 -14.27
C GLY A 128 6.39 5.56 -15.40
N MET A 129 5.71 4.92 -16.35
CA MET A 129 6.34 4.33 -17.54
C MET A 129 7.04 5.38 -18.40
N THR A 130 6.41 6.54 -18.59
CA THR A 130 7.00 7.64 -19.38
C THR A 130 8.27 8.17 -18.72
N THR A 131 8.26 8.30 -17.39
CA THR A 131 9.42 8.74 -16.61
C THR A 131 10.58 7.74 -16.71
N GLY A 132 10.29 6.45 -16.57
CA GLY A 132 11.28 5.38 -16.64
C GLY A 132 11.67 4.95 -18.04
N VAL A 133 11.06 5.56 -19.06
CA VAL A 133 11.20 5.21 -20.48
C VAL A 133 10.97 3.70 -20.70
N LEU A 134 9.89 3.19 -20.11
CA LEU A 134 9.51 1.78 -20.17
C LEU A 134 8.48 1.54 -21.26
N ASP A 135 8.65 0.43 -21.99
CA ASP A 135 7.63 -0.12 -22.87
C ASP A 135 6.97 -1.36 -22.24
N VAL A 136 5.80 -1.73 -22.75
CA VAL A 136 5.00 -2.85 -22.21
C VAL A 136 5.67 -4.21 -22.39
N ASP A 137 6.49 -4.38 -23.44
CA ASP A 137 7.22 -5.63 -23.70
C ASP A 137 8.36 -5.81 -22.67
N THR A 138 8.99 -4.71 -22.27
CA THR A 138 10.00 -4.67 -21.22
C THR A 138 9.37 -5.04 -19.89
N ILE A 139 8.20 -4.48 -19.55
CA ILE A 139 7.49 -4.87 -18.32
C ILE A 139 7.16 -6.36 -18.35
N ALA A 140 6.48 -6.84 -19.40
CA ALA A 140 6.08 -8.24 -19.55
C ALA A 140 7.26 -9.23 -19.42
N SER A 141 8.44 -8.85 -19.91
CA SER A 141 9.63 -9.71 -19.85
C SER A 141 10.32 -9.74 -18.48
N ASN A 142 9.98 -8.82 -17.57
CA ASN A 142 10.67 -8.66 -16.28
C ASN A 142 9.77 -8.88 -15.06
N VAL A 143 8.45 -8.89 -15.24
CA VAL A 143 7.50 -9.26 -14.18
C VAL A 143 7.13 -10.74 -14.31
N ASP A 144 6.95 -11.42 -13.19
CA ASP A 144 6.51 -12.82 -13.15
C ASP A 144 4.99 -12.91 -13.34
N LEU A 145 4.51 -12.46 -14.50
CA LEU A 145 3.11 -12.52 -14.90
C LEU A 145 3.00 -13.29 -16.22
N ASP A 146 1.99 -14.15 -16.33
CA ASP A 146 1.64 -14.80 -17.61
C ASP A 146 0.82 -13.85 -18.49
N LEU A 147 1.39 -12.67 -18.77
CA LEU A 147 0.79 -11.62 -19.61
C LEU A 147 1.75 -11.21 -20.71
N SER A 148 1.22 -11.06 -21.92
CA SER A 148 1.91 -10.41 -23.02
C SER A 148 1.96 -8.89 -22.85
N GLY A 149 2.91 -8.22 -23.53
CA GLY A 149 2.96 -6.75 -23.57
C GLY A 149 1.65 -6.12 -24.06
N GLN A 150 0.94 -6.79 -25.00
CA GLN A 150 -0.37 -6.34 -25.45
C GLN A 150 -1.44 -6.43 -24.36
N GLU A 151 -1.46 -7.49 -23.55
CA GLU A 151 -2.40 -7.61 -22.43
C GLU A 151 -2.10 -6.57 -21.35
N ILE A 152 -0.83 -6.31 -21.04
CA ILE A 152 -0.43 -5.21 -20.16
C ILE A 152 -0.93 -3.87 -20.69
N GLN A 153 -0.72 -3.60 -21.99
CA GLN A 153 -1.24 -2.37 -22.61
C GLN A 153 -2.76 -2.27 -22.47
N GLN A 154 -3.49 -3.35 -22.75
CA GLN A 154 -4.95 -3.36 -22.64
C GLN A 154 -5.42 -3.14 -21.20
N ALA A 155 -4.72 -3.68 -20.20
CA ALA A 155 -5.03 -3.48 -18.79
C ALA A 155 -4.82 -2.02 -18.37
N LEU A 156 -3.71 -1.41 -18.78
CA LEU A 156 -3.40 0.00 -18.51
C LEU A 156 -4.36 0.96 -19.22
N GLU A 157 -4.82 0.61 -20.42
CA GLU A 157 -5.86 1.36 -21.15
C GLU A 157 -7.28 1.05 -20.66
N GLY A 158 -7.45 0.12 -19.72
CA GLY A 158 -8.75 -0.26 -19.16
C GLY A 158 -9.66 -1.06 -20.07
N ARG A 159 -9.09 -1.73 -21.07
CA ARG A 159 -9.84 -2.60 -22.01
C ARG A 159 -10.04 -4.01 -21.47
N ILE A 160 -9.18 -4.46 -20.56
CA ILE A 160 -9.32 -5.71 -19.81
C ILE A 160 -9.15 -5.45 -18.31
N PRO A 161 -9.76 -6.27 -17.45
CA PRO A 161 -9.56 -6.15 -16.01
C PRO A 161 -8.11 -6.44 -15.61
N MET A 162 -7.67 -5.79 -14.54
CA MET A 162 -6.37 -6.01 -13.90
C MET A 162 -6.60 -6.47 -12.46
N THR A 163 -5.81 -7.44 -11.99
CA THR A 163 -5.85 -7.92 -10.61
C THR A 163 -4.90 -7.14 -9.71
N LEU A 164 -5.08 -7.18 -8.39
CA LEU A 164 -4.15 -6.56 -7.43
C LEU A 164 -2.74 -7.16 -7.49
N GLU A 165 -2.63 -8.45 -7.83
CA GLU A 165 -1.33 -9.11 -8.04
C GLU A 165 -0.61 -8.55 -9.27
N GLN A 166 -1.32 -8.44 -10.40
CA GLN A 166 -0.78 -7.84 -11.62
C GLN A 166 -0.41 -6.38 -11.38
N LEU A 167 -1.26 -5.63 -10.69
CA LEU A 167 -0.99 -4.25 -10.32
C LEU A 167 0.30 -4.14 -9.49
N ALA A 168 0.45 -4.94 -8.44
CA ALA A 168 1.62 -4.87 -7.57
C ALA A 168 2.92 -5.21 -8.32
N ALA A 169 2.90 -6.22 -9.17
CA ALA A 169 4.06 -6.58 -9.99
C ALA A 169 4.43 -5.48 -10.99
N ILE A 170 3.44 -4.91 -11.70
CA ILE A 170 3.67 -3.85 -12.69
C ILE A 170 4.12 -2.55 -12.01
N HIS A 171 3.41 -2.11 -10.97
CA HIS A 171 3.70 -0.87 -10.25
C HIS A 171 5.07 -0.94 -9.56
N GLY A 172 5.35 -2.03 -8.84
CA GLY A 172 6.65 -2.22 -8.20
C GLY A 172 7.81 -2.17 -9.19
N TYR A 173 7.67 -2.83 -10.35
CA TYR A 173 8.68 -2.77 -11.40
C TYR A 173 8.87 -1.36 -11.98
N ILE A 174 7.78 -0.63 -12.26
CA ILE A 174 7.87 0.77 -12.73
C ILE A 174 8.58 1.64 -11.68
N ALA A 175 8.24 1.49 -10.40
CA ALA A 175 8.86 2.23 -9.31
C ALA A 175 10.36 1.92 -9.18
N GLU A 176 10.74 0.64 -9.19
CA GLU A 176 12.15 0.21 -9.15
C GLU A 176 12.97 0.82 -10.29
N ARG A 177 12.38 0.94 -11.48
CA ARG A 177 13.06 1.53 -12.65
C ARG A 177 13.19 3.05 -12.55
N ASN A 178 12.26 3.72 -11.89
CA ASN A 178 12.26 5.17 -11.70
C ASN A 178 13.20 5.66 -10.59
N ASP A 179 13.58 4.80 -9.64
CA ASP A 179 14.50 5.13 -8.56
C ASP A 179 16.00 5.10 -8.99
N ARG A 180 16.28 4.74 -10.24
CA ARG A 180 17.63 4.45 -10.76
C ARG A 180 18.31 5.59 -11.52
#